data_AF-A0AAE6ZKI5-F1
#
_entry.id   AF-A0AAE6ZKI5-F1
#
_cell.length_a   1.000
_cell.length_b   1.000
_cell.length_c   1.000
_cell.angle_alpha   90.00
_cell.angle_beta   90.00
_cell.angle_gamma   90.00
#
_symmetry.space_group_name_H-M   'P 1'
#
loop_
_entity.id
_entity.type
_entity.pdbx_description
1 polymer ?
#
loop_
_entity_poly.entity_id
_entity_poly.type
_entity_poly.pdbx_seq_one_letter_code
_entity_poly.pdbx_strand_id
1 'polypeptide(L)'
;MADLKKRVLSFVSGKKIKLFGICIGISPSLEIGECYVPNVFSLENWPGKEKPSAVNNPNNLTADELMELADYNIRLWVELKENIRKHGIENNKIFNCNHS
;
A
#
# COMPACT_ATOMS: atom_id res chain seq x y z
N MET A 1 -6.95 -14.76 -3.47
CA MET A 1 -6.41 -13.38 -3.42
C MET A 1 -4.93 -13.46 -3.07
N ALA A 2 -4.12 -12.45 -3.39
CA ALA A 2 -2.76 -12.37 -2.87
C ALA A 2 -2.78 -12.28 -1.33
N ASP A 3 -1.79 -12.85 -0.66
CA ASP A 3 -1.67 -12.87 0.81
C ASP A 3 -0.26 -12.45 1.22
N LEU A 4 -0.14 -11.60 2.24
CA LEU A 4 1.14 -11.12 2.77
C LEU A 4 1.30 -11.59 4.21
N LYS A 5 2.19 -12.55 4.44
CA LYS A 5 2.50 -13.09 5.77
C LYS A 5 4.00 -13.19 5.98
N LYS A 6 4.48 -12.73 7.14
CA LYS A 6 5.91 -12.79 7.52
C LYS A 6 6.83 -12.28 6.39
N ARG A 7 6.46 -11.17 5.75
CA ARG A 7 7.16 -10.55 4.60
C ARG A 7 7.25 -11.45 3.35
N VAL A 8 6.35 -12.42 3.22
CA VAL A 8 6.21 -13.24 2.02
C VAL A 8 4.88 -12.93 1.36
N LEU A 9 4.94 -12.33 0.17
CA LEU A 9 3.79 -12.11 -0.70
C LEU A 9 3.56 -13.38 -1.51
N SER A 10 2.39 -14.01 -1.36
CA SER A 10 2.00 -15.23 -2.04
C SER A 10 0.85 -14.96 -3.00
N PHE A 11 0.97 -15.46 -4.24
CA PHE A 11 -0.06 -15.35 -5.27
C PHE A 11 -0.81 -16.68 -5.43
N VAL A 12 -2.05 -16.60 -5.95
CA VAL A 12 -2.89 -17.78 -6.23
C VAL A 12 -2.22 -18.73 -7.24
N SER A 13 -1.39 -18.20 -8.13
CA SER A 13 -0.60 -19.00 -9.07
C SER A 13 0.50 -19.85 -8.43
N GLY A 14 0.71 -19.73 -7.11
CA GLY A 14 1.79 -20.40 -6.38
C GLY A 14 3.10 -19.60 -6.35
N LYS A 15 3.22 -18.51 -7.12
CA LYS A 15 4.37 -17.60 -7.04
C LYS A 15 4.49 -16.99 -5.65
N LYS A 16 5.71 -16.91 -5.13
CA LYS A 16 6.03 -16.27 -3.84
C LYS A 16 7.15 -15.27 -4.03
N ILE A 17 7.04 -14.12 -3.38
CA ILE A 17 8.06 -13.07 -3.36
C ILE A 17 8.38 -12.75 -1.90
N LYS A 18 9.66 -12.78 -1.54
CA LYS A 18 10.14 -12.35 -0.22
C LYS A 18 10.45 -10.86 -0.27
N LEU A 19 9.80 -10.11 0.61
CA LEU A 19 9.96 -8.66 0.75
C LEU A 19 11.01 -8.35 1.82
N PHE A 20 11.69 -7.21 1.65
CA PHE A 20 12.55 -6.60 2.66
C PHE A 20 11.73 -5.90 3.74
N GLY A 21 10.75 -5.09 3.32
CA GLY A 21 9.80 -4.34 4.14
C GLY A 21 8.63 -5.18 4.65
N ILE A 22 7.70 -4.51 5.36
CA ILE A 22 6.53 -5.15 5.97
C ILE A 22 5.21 -4.86 5.26
N CYS A 23 5.21 -3.94 4.30
CA CYS A 23 4.03 -3.52 3.55
C CYS A 23 4.39 -3.13 2.11
N ILE A 24 3.35 -3.05 1.28
CA ILE A 24 3.43 -2.66 -0.13
C ILE A 24 2.64 -1.38 -0.28
N GLY A 25 3.18 -0.42 -1.02
CA GLY A 25 2.49 0.83 -1.36
C GLY A 25 2.57 1.13 -2.85
N ILE A 26 1.81 2.15 -3.24
CA ILE A 26 1.75 2.67 -4.59
C ILE A 26 1.97 4.18 -4.57
N SER A 27 2.80 4.68 -5.48
CA SER A 27 3.05 6.12 -5.64
C SER A 27 2.00 6.76 -6.58
N PRO A 28 1.91 8.10 -6.63
CA PRO A 28 1.09 8.81 -7.62
C PRO A 28 1.49 8.52 -9.08
N SER A 29 2.76 8.15 -9.31
CA SER A 29 3.27 7.68 -10.61
C SER A 29 2.81 6.26 -10.97
N LEU A 30 2.04 5.60 -10.10
CA LEU A 30 1.57 4.22 -10.20
C LEU A 30 2.69 3.17 -10.07
N GLU A 31 3.83 3.54 -9.51
CA GLU A 31 4.92 2.61 -9.20
C GLU A 31 4.63 1.88 -7.89
N ILE A 32 4.83 0.56 -7.88
CA ILE A 32 4.64 -0.28 -6.69
C ILE A 32 5.99 -0.46 -6.01
N GLY A 33 6.04 -0.14 -4.73
CA GLY A 33 7.23 -0.28 -3.91
C GLY A 33 6.98 -1.00 -2.60
N GLU A 34 8.08 -1.42 -1.97
CA GLU A 34 8.07 -1.78 -0.57
C GLU A 34 8.17 -0.49 0.26
N CYS A 35 7.28 -0.31 1.24
CA CYS A 35 7.28 0.90 2.07
C CYS A 35 8.16 0.72 3.31
N TYR A 36 8.99 1.72 3.58
CA TYR A 36 9.81 1.83 4.79
C TYR A 36 9.75 3.27 5.32
N VAL A 37 8.60 3.65 5.85
CA VAL A 37 8.34 4.98 6.43
C VAL A 37 7.52 4.83 7.71
N PRO A 38 7.60 5.81 8.65
CA PRO A 38 6.81 5.79 9.86
C PRO A 38 5.31 5.79 9.54
N ASN A 39 4.52 5.09 10.35
CA ASN A 39 3.08 5.02 10.15
C ASN A 39 2.43 6.39 10.42
N VAL A 40 1.57 6.84 9.50
CA VAL A 40 0.78 8.08 9.64
C VAL A 40 -0.45 7.91 10.54
N PHE A 41 -0.92 6.67 10.69
CA PHE A 41 -1.98 6.25 11.59
C PHE A 41 -1.66 4.80 12.01
N SER A 42 -1.60 4.53 13.31
CA SER A 42 -1.11 3.23 13.80
C SER A 42 -1.65 2.86 15.16
N LEU A 43 -1.31 1.65 15.61
CA LEU A 43 -1.55 1.21 16.97
C LEU A 43 -0.30 1.49 17.81
N GLU A 44 -0.49 2.08 18.99
CA GLU A 44 0.60 2.27 19.94
C GLU A 44 1.03 0.92 20.55
N ASN A 45 2.34 0.66 20.63
CA ASN A 45 2.96 -0.52 21.27
C ASN A 45 2.68 -1.90 20.63
N TRP A 46 3.16 -2.16 19.41
CA TRP A 46 3.09 -3.48 18.77
C TRP A 46 4.48 -4.00 18.36
N PRO A 47 4.90 -5.28 18.54
CA PRO A 47 4.34 -6.42 19.29
C PRO A 47 5.20 -6.87 20.51
N GLY A 48 4.54 -7.46 21.53
CA GLY A 48 5.14 -8.11 22.72
C GLY A 48 4.38 -7.98 24.05
N LYS A 49 3.26 -7.23 24.11
CA LYS A 49 2.46 -7.01 25.34
C LYS A 49 0.99 -7.40 25.16
N GLU A 50 0.35 -7.82 26.26
CA GLU A 50 -0.95 -8.50 26.29
C GLU A 50 -2.18 -7.65 25.93
N LYS A 51 -2.08 -6.32 25.81
CA LYS A 51 -3.19 -5.47 25.34
C LYS A 51 -2.68 -4.31 24.48
N PRO A 52 -3.17 -4.16 23.24
CA PRO A 52 -3.02 -2.92 22.50
C PRO A 52 -3.84 -1.83 23.19
N SER A 53 -3.21 -0.73 23.58
CA SER A 53 -3.82 0.21 24.53
C SER A 53 -4.30 1.52 23.92
N ALA A 54 -3.81 1.94 22.75
CA ALA A 54 -4.27 3.18 22.12
C ALA A 54 -4.01 3.25 20.61
N VAL A 55 -4.80 4.08 19.94
CA VAL A 55 -4.60 4.50 18.55
C VAL A 55 -3.62 5.69 18.55
N ASN A 56 -2.57 5.59 17.75
CA ASN A 56 -1.61 6.66 17.50
C ASN A 56 -1.98 7.40 16.20
N ASN A 57 -2.43 8.64 16.34
CA ASN A 57 -2.79 9.55 15.25
C ASN A 57 -1.96 10.85 15.38
N PRO A 58 -0.66 10.83 15.00
CA PRO A 58 0.27 11.93 15.27
C PRO A 58 -0.09 13.25 14.58
N ASN A 59 -0.88 13.19 13.50
CA ASN A 59 -1.31 14.36 12.73
C ASN A 59 -2.73 14.82 13.07
N ASN A 60 -3.39 14.22 14.07
CA ASN A 60 -4.78 14.52 14.46
C ASN A 60 -5.78 14.46 13.29
N LEU A 61 -5.59 13.51 12.37
CA LEU A 61 -6.50 13.32 11.23
C LEU A 61 -7.92 13.00 11.71
N THR A 62 -8.89 13.65 11.12
CA THR A 62 -10.32 13.38 11.29
C THR A 62 -10.72 12.08 10.60
N ALA A 63 -11.94 11.62 10.89
CA ALA A 63 -12.49 10.45 10.20
C ALA A 63 -12.59 10.69 8.68
N ASP A 64 -13.05 11.87 8.27
CA ASP A 64 -13.21 12.20 6.85
C ASP A 64 -11.86 12.25 6.11
N GLU A 65 -10.82 12.82 6.73
CA GLU A 65 -9.47 12.85 6.15
C GLU A 65 -8.85 11.44 6.02
N LEU A 66 -9.09 10.56 7.00
CA LEU A 66 -8.67 9.16 6.91
C LEU A 66 -9.41 8.40 5.80
N MET A 67 -10.70 8.68 5.62
CA MET A 67 -11.51 8.10 4.54
C MET A 67 -11.03 8.63 3.18
N GLU A 68 -10.78 9.92 3.04
CA GLU A 68 -10.23 10.52 1.83
C GLU A 68 -8.86 9.93 1.47
N LEU A 69 -7.98 9.73 2.46
CA LEU A 69 -6.69 9.07 2.27
C LEU A 69 -6.85 7.61 1.77
N ALA A 70 -7.83 6.88 2.31
CA ALA A 70 -8.14 5.52 1.87
C ALA A 70 -8.65 5.51 0.42
N ASP A 71 -9.60 6.39 0.10
CA ASP A 71 -10.17 6.53 -1.24
C ASP A 71 -9.11 6.93 -2.28
N TYR A 72 -8.21 7.84 -1.91
CA TYR A 72 -7.06 8.22 -2.73
C TYR A 72 -6.20 6.99 -3.07
N ASN A 73 -5.83 6.18 -2.08
CA ASN A 73 -5.05 4.96 -2.31
C ASN A 73 -5.81 3.94 -3.17
N ILE A 74 -7.10 3.73 -2.92
CA ILE A 74 -7.95 2.83 -3.71
C ILE A 74 -7.97 3.28 -5.18
N ARG A 75 -8.11 4.59 -5.43
CA ARG A 75 -8.13 5.16 -6.78
C ARG A 75 -6.83 4.86 -7.53
N LEU A 76 -5.67 5.01 -6.91
CA LEU A 76 -4.38 4.66 -7.54
C LEU A 76 -4.34 3.17 -7.97
N TRP A 77 -4.82 2.26 -7.11
CA TRP A 77 -4.89 0.84 -7.46
C TRP A 77 -5.90 0.54 -8.57
N VAL A 78 -7.02 1.26 -8.62
CA VAL A 78 -8.00 1.15 -9.71
C VAL A 78 -7.38 1.60 -11.02
N GLU A 79 -6.74 2.77 -11.03
CA GLU A 79 -6.09 3.36 -12.20
C GLU A 79 -4.97 2.45 -12.74
N LEU A 80 -4.11 1.91 -11.87
CA LEU A 80 -3.09 0.93 -12.28
C LEU A 80 -3.71 -0.29 -12.98
N LYS A 81 -4.79 -0.86 -12.41
CA LYS A 81 -5.48 -2.00 -13.04
C LYS A 81 -6.05 -1.64 -14.41
N GLU A 82 -6.61 -0.44 -14.55
CA GLU A 82 -7.14 0.05 -15.83
C GLU A 82 -6.04 0.23 -16.87
N ASN A 83 -4.93 0.86 -16.50
CA ASN A 83 -3.80 1.07 -17.40
C ASN A 83 -3.16 -0.26 -17.84
N ILE A 84 -3.00 -1.23 -16.92
CA ILE A 84 -2.52 -2.58 -17.26
C ILE A 84 -3.47 -3.27 -18.25
N ARG A 85 -4.79 -3.18 -18.06
CA ARG A 85 -5.77 -3.76 -19.00
C ARG A 85 -5.70 -3.11 -20.38
N LYS A 86 -5.48 -1.80 -20.42
CA LYS A 86 -5.46 -1.01 -21.66
C LYS A 86 -4.15 -1.16 -22.43
N HIS A 87 -3.02 -1.29 -21.74
CA HIS A 87 -1.68 -1.17 -22.35
C HIS A 87 -0.82 -2.43 -22.24
N GLY A 88 -1.21 -3.42 -21.42
CA GLY A 88 -0.36 -4.56 -21.06
C GLY A 88 0.65 -4.20 -19.98
N ILE A 89 1.46 -5.18 -19.54
CA ILE A 89 2.44 -5.01 -18.43
C ILE A 89 3.82 -4.51 -18.86
N GLU A 90 4.12 -4.53 -20.17
CA GLU A 90 5.44 -4.15 -20.71
C GLU A 90 5.46 -2.71 -21.25
N ASN A 91 4.35 -1.98 -21.16
CA ASN A 91 4.19 -0.65 -21.73
C ASN A 91 4.41 0.43 -20.66
N ASN A 92 5.26 1.42 -20.93
CA ASN A 92 5.52 2.51 -19.98
C ASN A 92 4.28 3.40 -19.71
N LYS A 93 3.26 3.38 -20.60
CA LYS A 93 1.97 4.08 -20.41
C LYS A 93 1.14 3.54 -19.25
N ILE A 94 1.60 2.49 -18.58
CA ILE A 94 1.04 2.09 -17.29
C ILE A 94 1.20 3.18 -16.24
N PHE A 95 2.33 3.90 -16.29
CA PHE A 95 2.77 4.83 -15.27
C PHE A 95 2.42 6.28 -15.61
N ASN A 96 2.21 7.07 -14.56
CA ASN A 96 1.96 8.49 -14.66
C ASN A 96 3.30 9.26 -14.63
N CYS A 97 4.04 9.21 -15.73
CA CYS A 97 5.35 9.88 -15.86
C CYS A 97 5.27 11.41 -16.09
N ASN A 98 4.07 12.00 -16.10
CA ASN A 98 3.83 13.38 -16.53
C ASN A 98 3.59 14.38 -15.37
N HIS A 99 3.92 14.04 -14.13
CA HIS A 99 3.80 14.95 -13.00
C HIS A 99 5.19 15.34 -12.47
N SER A 100 5.74 16.40 -13.06
CA SER A 100 6.76 17.27 -12.46
C SER A 100 6.10 18.40 -11.67
#